data_AF-A0A7X3V2U0-F1
#
_entry.id   AF-A0A7X3V2U0-F1
#
_cell.length_a   1.000
_cell.length_b   1.000
_cell.length_c   1.000
_cell.angle_alpha   90.00
_cell.angle_beta   90.00
_cell.angle_gamma   90.00
#
_symmetry.space_group_name_H-M   'P 1'
#
loop_
_entity.id
_entity.type
_entity.pdbx_description
1 polymer ?
#
loop_
_entity_poly.entity_id
_entity_poly.type
_entity_poly.pdbx_seq_one_letter_code
_entity_poly.pdbx_strand_id
1 'polypeptide(L)'
;MMSFDTLRAANRLRDEAGFNEVQAAVLVDTFAAGFAERFPTKRDLKGVETALRGDMERMETALRGDMERMETALRGEVKRVETSLEKVETSLRGEIEMLATSVRSDMRDLEHRMTIRLVGLMVLGMGVLLTLQRLLP
;
A
#
# COMPACT_ATOMS: atom_id res chain seq x y z
N MET A 1 11.41 -30.76 -36.86
CA MET A 1 11.34 -32.12 -36.27
C MET A 1 11.67 -33.05 -37.40
N MET A 2 12.91 -33.55 -37.40
CA MET A 2 13.31 -34.58 -38.35
C MET A 2 12.38 -35.76 -38.10
N SER A 3 11.46 -36.04 -39.03
CA SER A 3 10.71 -37.29 -39.00
C SER A 3 11.72 -38.41 -39.09
N PHE A 4 11.77 -39.28 -38.09
CA PHE A 4 12.59 -40.49 -38.16
C PHE A 4 11.97 -41.39 -39.24
N ASP A 5 12.62 -41.43 -40.40
CA ASP A 5 12.17 -42.19 -41.56
C ASP A 5 12.49 -43.67 -41.32
N THR A 6 11.55 -44.37 -40.70
CA THR A 6 11.67 -45.79 -40.35
C THR A 6 11.86 -46.67 -41.58
N LEU A 7 11.24 -46.31 -42.70
CA LEU A 7 11.37 -47.06 -43.95
C LEU A 7 12.79 -46.94 -44.51
N ARG A 8 13.33 -45.72 -44.56
CA ARG A 8 14.71 -45.49 -44.99
C ARG A 8 15.71 -46.14 -44.04
N ALA A 9 15.48 -46.09 -42.73
CA ALA A 9 16.33 -46.75 -41.74
C ALA A 9 16.33 -48.28 -41.87
N ALA A 10 15.16 -48.89 -42.07
CA ALA A 10 15.03 -50.34 -42.24
C ALA A 10 15.69 -50.82 -43.54
N ASN A 11 15.52 -50.07 -44.64
CA ASN A 11 16.19 -50.37 -45.92
C ASN A 11 17.72 -50.36 -45.77
N ARG A 12 18.30 -49.37 -45.06
CA ARG A 12 19.75 -49.33 -44.82
C ARG A 12 20.25 -50.50 -43.97
N LEU A 13 19.51 -50.92 -42.95
CA LEU A 13 19.90 -52.09 -42.15
C LEU A 13 19.91 -53.38 -42.97
N ARG A 14 18.97 -53.51 -43.92
CA ARG A 14 18.96 -54.64 -44.85
C ARG A 14 20.13 -54.58 -45.82
N ASP A 15 20.29 -53.44 -46.50
CA ASP A 15 21.19 -53.31 -47.66
C ASP A 15 22.66 -53.10 -47.26
N GLU A 16 22.93 -52.43 -46.13
CA GLU A 16 24.29 -52.08 -45.68
C GLU A 16 24.78 -52.94 -44.51
N ALA A 17 23.89 -53.50 -43.70
CA ALA A 17 24.24 -54.24 -42.48
C ALA A 17 23.84 -55.73 -42.48
N GLY A 18 23.22 -56.22 -43.55
CA GLY A 18 22.94 -57.64 -43.76
C GLY A 18 21.81 -58.23 -42.91
N PHE A 19 20.97 -57.37 -42.29
CA PHE A 19 19.79 -57.82 -41.57
C PHE A 19 18.72 -58.34 -42.54
N ASN A 20 17.96 -59.37 -42.14
CA ASN A 20 16.79 -59.75 -42.90
C ASN A 20 15.64 -58.74 -42.69
N GLU A 21 14.62 -58.80 -43.56
CA GLU A 21 13.52 -57.83 -43.59
C GLU A 21 12.79 -57.72 -42.24
N VAL A 22 12.54 -58.85 -41.57
CA VAL A 22 11.86 -58.89 -40.28
C VAL A 22 12.73 -58.28 -39.18
N GLN A 23 14.02 -58.61 -39.15
CA GLN A 23 14.95 -58.08 -38.15
C GLN A 23 15.12 -56.56 -38.28
N ALA A 24 15.28 -56.06 -39.50
CA ALA A 24 15.44 -54.63 -39.77
C ALA A 24 14.18 -53.84 -39.37
N ALA A 25 12.99 -54.36 -39.69
CA ALA A 25 11.72 -53.75 -39.32
C ALA A 25 11.54 -53.68 -37.80
N VAL A 26 11.74 -54.80 -37.09
CA VAL A 26 11.55 -54.88 -35.62
C VAL A 26 12.53 -53.97 -34.89
N LEU A 27 13.81 -53.92 -35.31
CA LEU A 27 14.81 -53.05 -34.68
C LEU A 27 14.44 -51.57 -34.81
N VAL A 28 14.09 -51.14 -36.01
CA VAL A 28 13.76 -49.73 -36.29
C VAL A 28 12.47 -49.34 -35.61
N ASP A 29 11.47 -50.22 -35.59
CA ASP A 29 10.20 -49.99 -34.91
C ASP A 29 10.39 -49.88 -33.40
N THR A 30 11.15 -50.79 -32.78
CA THR A 30 11.48 -50.74 -31.35
C THR A 30 12.21 -49.45 -30.99
N PHE A 31 13.17 -49.02 -31.82
CA PHE A 31 13.86 -47.75 -31.62
C PHE A 31 12.93 -46.54 -31.79
N ALA A 32 12.08 -46.52 -32.82
CA ALA A 32 11.15 -45.44 -33.07
C ALA A 32 10.11 -45.31 -31.95
N ALA A 33 9.59 -46.44 -31.44
CA ALA A 33 8.69 -46.50 -30.31
C ALA A 33 9.34 -45.93 -29.04
N GLY A 34 10.59 -46.32 -28.74
CA GLY A 34 11.34 -45.79 -27.60
C GLY A 34 11.57 -44.26 -27.67
N PHE A 35 11.79 -43.71 -28.86
CA PHE A 35 11.89 -42.26 -29.05
C PHE A 35 10.54 -41.54 -28.90
N ALA A 36 9.45 -42.13 -29.39
CA ALA A 36 8.11 -41.56 -29.26
C ALA A 36 7.63 -41.51 -27.81
N GLU A 37 8.04 -42.48 -26.99
CA GLU A 37 7.68 -42.54 -25.57
C GLU A 37 8.52 -41.60 -24.70
N ARG A 38 9.79 -41.37 -25.07
CA ARG A 38 10.73 -40.60 -24.24
C ARG A 38 10.72 -39.09 -24.49
N PHE A 39 10.29 -38.65 -25.68
CA PHE A 39 10.38 -37.24 -26.06
C PHE A 39 9.00 -36.58 -26.22
N PRO A 40 8.80 -35.37 -25.67
CA PRO A 40 7.58 -34.62 -25.88
C PRO A 40 7.40 -34.28 -27.37
N THR A 41 6.17 -34.45 -27.82
CA THR A 41 5.77 -34.14 -29.19
C THR A 41 5.56 -32.63 -29.38
N LYS A 42 5.48 -32.18 -30.63
CA LYS A 42 5.06 -30.80 -30.95
C LYS A 42 3.70 -30.45 -30.34
N ARG A 43 2.80 -31.43 -30.20
CA ARG A 43 1.48 -31.22 -29.61
C ARG A 43 1.62 -30.92 -28.12
N ASP A 44 2.48 -31.64 -27.42
CA ASP A 44 2.75 -31.42 -25.99
C ASP A 44 3.34 -30.03 -25.77
N LEU A 45 4.33 -29.63 -26.58
CA LEU A 45 4.92 -28.29 -26.51
C LEU A 45 3.89 -27.19 -26.78
N LYS A 46 3.01 -27.35 -27.77
CA LYS A 46 1.90 -26.41 -28.02
C LYS A 46 0.90 -26.36 -26.85
N GLY A 47 0.65 -27.50 -26.21
CA GLY A 47 -0.16 -27.58 -25.00
C GLY A 47 0.43 -26.76 -23.87
N VAL A 48 1.74 -26.91 -23.61
CA VAL A 48 2.47 -26.12 -22.61
C VAL A 48 2.49 -24.63 -22.96
N GLU A 49 2.74 -24.27 -24.22
CA GLU A 49 2.72 -22.88 -24.69
C GLU A 49 1.34 -22.23 -24.46
N THR A 50 0.26 -22.95 -24.77
CA THR A 50 -1.11 -22.47 -24.58
C THR A 50 -1.42 -22.31 -23.09
N ALA A 51 -1.02 -23.28 -22.26
CA ALA A 51 -1.21 -23.21 -20.81
C ALA A 51 -0.46 -22.02 -20.21
N LEU A 52 0.81 -21.85 -20.57
CA LEU A 52 1.64 -20.74 -20.08
C LEU A 52 1.07 -19.38 -20.49
N ARG A 53 0.55 -19.26 -21.72
CA ARG A 53 -0.13 -18.04 -22.17
C ARG A 53 -1.36 -17.74 -21.33
N GLY A 54 -2.17 -18.75 -21.04
CA GLY A 54 -3.33 -18.62 -20.16
C GLY A 54 -2.94 -18.24 -18.72
N ASP A 55 -1.84 -18.78 -18.20
CA ASP A 55 -1.30 -18.40 -16.88
C ASP A 55 -0.86 -16.94 -16.85
N MET A 56 -0.18 -16.48 -17.91
CA MET A 56 0.23 -15.08 -18.04
C MET A 56 -0.96 -14.12 -18.08
N GLU A 57 -1.99 -14.43 -18.88
CA GLU A 57 -3.21 -13.60 -18.96
C GLU A 57 -3.97 -13.53 -17.62
N ARG A 58 -4.04 -14.66 -16.90
CA ARG A 58 -4.64 -14.72 -15.56
C ARG A 58 -3.85 -13.88 -14.57
N MET A 59 -2.51 -13.96 -14.60
CA MET A 59 -1.65 -13.18 -13.73
C MET A 59 -1.75 -11.68 -14.03
N GLU A 60 -1.77 -11.29 -15.30
CA GLU A 60 -1.98 -9.89 -15.71
C GLU A 60 -3.30 -9.34 -15.18
N THR A 61 -4.39 -10.11 -15.32
CA THR A 61 -5.71 -9.72 -14.82
C THR A 61 -5.72 -9.60 -13.29
N ALA A 62 -5.11 -10.54 -12.59
CA ALA A 62 -5.02 -10.53 -11.13
C ALA A 62 -4.24 -9.30 -10.63
N LEU A 63 -3.07 -9.03 -11.22
CA LEU A 63 -2.23 -7.88 -10.88
C LEU A 63 -2.95 -6.56 -11.12
N ARG A 64 -3.67 -6.44 -12.25
CA ARG A 64 -4.49 -5.25 -12.53
C ARG A 64 -5.56 -5.03 -11.45
N GLY A 65 -6.25 -6.10 -11.06
CA GLY A 65 -7.24 -6.05 -9.99
C GLY A 65 -6.64 -5.72 -8.61
N ASP A 66 -5.44 -6.21 -8.31
CA ASP A 66 -4.70 -5.83 -7.09
C ASP A 66 -4.33 -4.35 -7.09
N MET A 67 -3.86 -3.83 -8.24
CA MET A 67 -3.52 -2.41 -8.40
C MET A 67 -4.74 -1.50 -8.20
N GLU A 68 -5.89 -1.82 -8.79
CA GLU A 68 -7.13 -1.04 -8.62
C GLU A 68 -7.63 -1.05 -7.17
N ARG A 69 -7.53 -2.21 -6.49
CA ARG A 69 -7.86 -2.33 -5.07
C ARG A 69 -6.94 -1.47 -4.21
N MET A 70 -5.63 -1.49 -4.48
CA MET A 70 -4.65 -0.68 -3.77
C MET A 70 -4.88 0.82 -4.00
N GLU A 71 -5.14 1.25 -5.23
CA GLU A 71 -5.45 2.64 -5.57
C GLU A 71 -6.70 3.13 -4.81
N THR A 72 -7.75 2.30 -4.75
CA THR A 72 -8.98 2.60 -4.00
C THR A 72 -8.72 2.70 -2.50
N ALA A 73 -7.95 1.76 -1.94
CA ALA A 73 -7.59 1.76 -0.53
C ALA A 73 -6.79 3.02 -0.14
N LEU A 74 -5.76 3.36 -0.93
CA LEU A 74 -4.94 4.55 -0.69
C LEU A 74 -5.75 5.84 -0.79
N ARG A 75 -6.66 5.98 -1.77
CA ARG A 75 -7.59 7.11 -1.81
C ARG A 75 -8.47 7.20 -0.57
N GLY A 76 -8.91 6.06 -0.05
CA GLY A 76 -9.67 5.99 1.19
C GLY A 76 -8.86 6.44 2.41
N GLU A 77 -7.61 6.01 2.51
CA GLU A 77 -6.70 6.41 3.59
C GLU A 77 -6.38 7.90 3.55
N VAL A 78 -6.10 8.47 2.36
CA VAL A 78 -5.87 9.91 2.18
C VAL A 78 -7.07 10.71 2.68
N LYS A 79 -8.29 10.36 2.27
CA LYS A 79 -9.51 11.05 2.75
C LYS A 79 -9.70 10.97 4.26
N ARG A 80 -9.36 9.84 4.88
CA ARG A 80 -9.42 9.69 6.34
C ARG A 80 -8.42 10.60 7.03
N VAL A 81 -7.20 10.70 6.50
CA VAL A 81 -6.16 11.60 7.02
C VAL A 81 -6.61 13.06 6.87
N GLU A 82 -7.11 13.46 5.71
CA GLU A 82 -7.67 14.81 5.48
C GLU A 82 -8.76 15.15 6.50
N THR A 83 -9.74 14.26 6.67
CA THR A 83 -10.82 14.44 7.67
C THR A 83 -10.27 14.53 9.09
N SER A 84 -9.24 13.74 9.42
CA SER A 84 -8.61 13.78 10.74
C SER A 84 -7.88 15.10 10.98
N LEU A 85 -7.20 15.63 9.96
CA LEU A 85 -6.50 16.92 10.03
C LEU A 85 -7.50 18.07 10.21
N GLU A 86 -8.61 18.08 9.47
CA GLU A 86 -9.68 19.08 9.65
C GLU A 86 -10.25 19.06 11.08
N LYS A 87 -10.44 17.88 11.66
CA LYS A 87 -10.88 17.73 13.06
C LYS A 87 -9.87 18.29 14.05
N VAL A 88 -8.58 18.02 13.83
CA VAL A 88 -7.51 18.56 14.68
C VAL A 88 -7.46 20.07 14.56
N GLU A 89 -7.53 20.62 13.35
CA GLU A 89 -7.53 22.07 13.11
C GLU A 89 -8.71 22.76 13.82
N THR A 90 -9.92 22.22 13.66
CA THR A 90 -11.13 22.76 14.31
C THR A 90 -11.06 22.66 15.83
N SER A 91 -10.56 21.54 16.38
CA SER A 91 -10.35 21.38 17.83
C SER A 91 -9.35 22.41 18.36
N LEU A 92 -8.18 22.54 17.73
CA LEU A 92 -7.15 23.48 18.15
C LEU A 92 -7.64 24.93 18.07
N ARG A 93 -8.40 25.29 17.03
CA ARG A 93 -9.01 26.61 16.92
C ARG A 93 -9.96 26.88 18.09
N GLY A 94 -10.81 25.91 18.43
CA GLY A 94 -11.70 26.01 19.60
C GLY A 94 -10.94 26.14 20.91
N GLU A 95 -9.89 25.35 21.12
CA GLU A 95 -9.03 25.44 22.31
C GLU A 95 -8.34 26.79 22.43
N ILE A 96 -7.86 27.36 21.32
CA ILE A 96 -7.25 28.70 21.29
C ILE A 96 -8.28 29.79 21.64
N GLU A 97 -9.50 29.71 21.10
CA GLU A 97 -10.58 30.66 21.42
C GLU A 97 -10.98 30.58 22.90
N MET A 98 -11.09 29.37 23.45
CA MET A 98 -11.35 29.16 24.89
C MET A 98 -10.20 29.70 25.76
N LEU A 99 -8.95 29.45 25.39
CA LEU A 99 -7.80 29.97 26.11
C LEU A 99 -7.77 31.51 26.07
N ALA A 100 -8.02 32.11 24.90
CA ALA A 100 -8.04 33.56 24.73
C ALA A 100 -9.15 34.22 25.58
N THR A 101 -10.33 33.59 25.67
CA THR A 101 -11.43 34.09 26.51
C THR A 101 -11.12 33.93 27.99
N SER A 102 -10.54 32.82 28.42
CA SER A 102 -10.09 32.60 29.80
C SER A 102 -9.06 33.65 30.22
N VAL A 103 -8.00 33.83 29.43
CA VAL A 103 -6.95 34.83 29.71
C VAL A 103 -7.52 36.24 29.77
N ARG A 104 -8.45 36.59 28.88
CA ARG A 104 -9.12 37.90 28.91
C ARG A 104 -9.96 38.08 30.18
N SER A 105 -10.64 37.03 30.65
CA SER A 105 -11.39 37.06 31.90
C SER A 105 -10.45 37.27 33.10
N ASP A 106 -9.37 36.50 33.17
CA ASP A 106 -8.38 36.59 34.24
C ASP A 106 -7.73 37.98 34.31
N MET A 107 -7.43 38.59 33.16
CA MET A 107 -6.91 39.96 33.10
C MET A 107 -7.91 40.99 33.65
N ARG A 108 -9.20 40.86 33.30
CA ARG A 108 -10.25 41.75 33.83
C ARG A 108 -10.39 41.59 35.33
N ASP A 109 -10.41 40.36 35.82
CA ASP A 109 -10.51 40.08 37.26
C ASP A 109 -9.32 40.67 38.02
N LEU A 110 -8.11 40.56 37.45
CA LEU A 110 -6.92 41.18 38.01
C LEU A 110 -7.03 42.72 38.03
N GLU A 111 -7.49 43.32 36.93
CA GLU A 111 -7.71 44.78 36.82
C GLU A 111 -8.72 45.29 37.87
N HIS A 112 -9.82 44.58 38.06
CA HIS A 112 -10.83 44.92 39.07
C HIS A 112 -10.23 44.83 40.49
N ARG A 113 -9.51 43.74 40.80
CA ARG A 113 -8.85 43.59 42.11
C ARG A 113 -7.81 44.68 42.36
N MET A 114 -7.03 45.04 41.35
CA MET A 114 -6.04 46.12 41.45
C MET A 114 -6.71 47.48 41.67
N THR A 115 -7.78 47.77 40.92
CA THR A 115 -8.55 49.01 41.08
C THR A 115 -9.12 49.14 42.48
N ILE A 116 -9.75 48.07 43.00
CA ILE A 116 -10.29 48.05 44.36
C ILE A 116 -9.17 48.28 45.40
N ARG A 117 -8.01 47.63 45.25
CA ARG A 117 -6.87 47.81 46.17
C ARG A 117 -6.32 49.23 46.12
N LEU A 118 -6.14 49.80 44.93
CA LEU A 118 -5.62 51.15 44.75
C LEU A 118 -6.58 52.20 45.34
N VAL A 119 -7.88 52.08 45.06
CA VAL A 119 -8.90 52.97 45.64
C VAL A 119 -8.94 52.83 47.16
N GLY A 120 -8.91 51.60 47.69
CA GLY A 120 -8.86 51.36 49.14
C GLY A 120 -7.66 52.01 49.81
N LEU A 121 -6.46 51.90 49.21
CA LEU A 121 -5.25 52.57 49.70
C LEU A 121 -5.37 54.10 49.64
N MET A 122 -5.93 54.67 48.56
CA MET A 122 -6.12 56.12 48.45
C MET A 122 -7.08 56.65 49.51
N VAL A 123 -8.20 55.98 49.76
CA VAL A 123 -9.17 56.39 50.79
C VAL A 123 -8.54 56.34 52.19
N LEU A 124 -7.78 55.27 52.50
CA LEU A 124 -7.05 55.16 53.76
C LEU A 124 -6.01 56.29 53.91
N GLY A 125 -5.21 56.54 52.87
CA GLY A 125 -4.20 57.61 52.87
C GLY A 125 -4.81 59.01 53.06
N MET A 126 -5.92 59.30 52.37
CA MET A 126 -6.65 60.55 52.50
C MET A 126 -7.21 60.75 53.92
N GLY A 127 -7.74 59.68 54.52
CA GLY A 127 -8.20 59.68 55.91
C GLY A 127 -7.09 60.05 56.89
N VAL A 128 -5.91 59.45 56.76
CA VAL A 128 -4.73 59.76 57.59
C VAL A 128 -4.32 61.23 57.41
N LEU A 129 -4.21 61.72 56.18
CA LEU A 129 -3.87 63.12 55.89
C LEU A 129 -4.85 64.11 56.53
N LEU A 130 -6.16 63.85 56.44
CA LEU A 130 -7.18 64.71 57.05
C LEU A 130 -7.10 64.72 58.58
N THR A 131 -6.82 63.57 59.21
CA THR A 131 -6.63 63.51 60.67
C THR A 131 -5.38 64.28 61.12
N LEU A 132 -4.29 64.23 60.35
CA LEU A 132 -3.09 65.01 60.61
C LEU A 132 -3.32 66.52 60.45
N GLN A 133 -4.05 66.94 59.42
CA GLN A 133 -4.36 68.35 59.19
C GLN A 133 -5.21 68.97 60.32
N ARG A 134 -6.13 68.20 60.93
CA ARG A 134 -6.89 68.64 62.10
C ARG A 134 -6.07 68.69 63.39
N LEU A 135 -5.00 67.92 63.48
CA LEU A 135 -4.17 67.82 64.68
C LEU A 135 -3.05 68.88 64.71
N LEU A 136 -2.66 69.42 63.54
CA LEU A 136 -1.84 70.64 63.47
C LEU A 136 -2.73 71.88 63.68
N PRO A 137 -2.55 72.66 64.76
CA PRO A 137 -3.29 73.91 65.00
C PRO A 137 -2.90 75.03 64.04
#